data_AF-A0A7Y8M1S4-F1
#
_entry.id   AF-A0A7Y8M1S4-F1
#
_cell.length_a   1.000
_cell.length_b   1.000
_cell.length_c   1.000
_cell.angle_alpha   90.00
_cell.angle_beta   90.00
_cell.angle_gamma   90.00
#
_symmetry.space_group_name_H-M   'P 1'
#
loop_
_entity.id
_entity.type
_entity.pdbx_description
1 polymer ?
#
loop_
_entity_poly.entity_id
_entity_poly.type
_entity_poly.pdbx_seq_one_letter_code
_entity_poly.pdbx_strand_id
1 'polypeptide(L)'
;MNPESSRRGEMKKLGLAFLFLACVAPALVAGDFKPASTNVWGAEYPRVDRTGRVEIRFRAPEATQVRANFWSGPKVDMVKQPDGFWTVTTTPLVPGLHYYMLIVNGAEVADTGSHAYFGGGKWASAVEVPSTSEDFYAIKAVPHGQVREVWYDSKV
;
A
#
# COMPACT_ATOMS: atom_id res chain seq x y z
N MET A 1 35.31 67.37 32.19
CA MET A 1 33.94 67.76 32.58
C MET A 1 33.01 67.31 31.46
N ASN A 2 32.25 66.24 31.71
CA ASN A 2 31.15 65.82 30.86
C ASN A 2 29.93 66.73 31.17
N PRO A 3 29.02 66.93 30.21
CA PRO A 3 27.65 66.58 30.58
C PRO A 3 26.91 65.81 29.47
N GLU A 4 26.25 64.75 29.92
CA GLU A 4 25.26 63.98 29.20
C GLU A 4 24.11 64.88 28.70
N SER A 5 23.63 64.62 27.48
CA SER A 5 22.27 65.00 27.10
C SER A 5 21.56 63.83 26.43
N SER A 6 20.49 63.43 27.09
CA SER A 6 19.49 62.45 26.68
C SER A 6 18.85 62.82 25.34
N ARG A 7 18.76 61.87 24.40
CA ARG A 7 17.70 61.85 23.39
C ARG A 7 17.09 60.46 23.28
N ARG A 8 15.78 60.44 23.49
CA ARG A 8 14.84 59.33 23.37
C ARG A 8 14.10 59.46 22.03
N GLY A 9 13.85 58.33 21.36
CA GLY A 9 13.03 58.22 20.13
C GLY A 9 13.85 57.73 18.93
N GLU A 10 13.52 56.68 18.18
CA GLU A 10 12.30 55.90 18.00
C GLU A 10 12.68 54.43 17.70
N MET A 11 12.01 53.47 18.32
CA MET A 11 12.08 52.06 17.90
C MET A 11 11.16 51.87 16.69
N LYS A 12 11.72 51.72 15.50
CA LYS A 12 11.00 51.24 14.31
C LYS A 12 10.53 49.80 14.58
N LYS A 13 9.22 49.62 14.81
CA LYS A 13 8.59 48.30 14.91
C LYS A 13 8.63 47.63 13.52
N LEU A 14 9.64 46.81 13.28
CA LEU A 14 9.70 45.94 12.10
C LEU A 14 8.75 44.76 12.34
N GLY A 15 7.52 44.86 11.82
CA GLY A 15 6.55 43.76 11.86
C GLY A 15 7.01 42.61 10.98
N LEU A 16 7.40 41.50 11.61
CA LEU A 16 7.71 40.25 10.91
C LEU A 16 6.37 39.55 10.60
N ALA A 17 5.89 39.70 9.37
CA ALA A 17 4.74 38.97 8.87
C ALA A 17 5.13 37.49 8.65
N PHE A 18 4.68 36.61 9.55
CA PHE A 18 4.72 35.17 9.32
C PHE A 18 3.72 34.81 8.22
N LEU A 19 4.22 34.61 7.01
CA LEU A 19 3.47 34.05 5.90
C LEU A 19 3.23 32.57 6.21
N PHE A 20 2.04 32.22 6.69
CA PHE A 20 1.58 30.83 6.81
C PHE A 20 1.46 30.25 5.40
N LEU A 21 2.50 29.54 4.96
CA LEU A 21 2.43 28.71 3.77
C LEU A 21 1.57 27.49 4.13
N ALA A 22 0.28 27.56 3.81
CA ALA A 22 -0.63 26.44 3.95
C ALA A 22 -0.15 25.31 3.02
N CYS A 23 0.46 24.29 3.62
CA CYS A 23 0.85 23.06 2.95
C CYS A 23 -0.44 22.32 2.59
N VAL A 24 -0.87 22.43 1.34
CA VAL A 24 -2.00 21.63 0.82
C VAL A 24 -1.49 20.20 0.66
N ALA A 25 -1.68 19.39 1.71
CA ALA A 25 -1.53 17.95 1.60
C ALA A 25 -2.58 17.44 0.60
N PRO A 26 -2.21 16.61 -0.40
CA PRO A 26 -3.20 16.00 -1.27
C PRO A 26 -4.12 15.13 -0.41
N ALA A 27 -5.39 15.53 -0.31
CA ALA A 27 -6.42 14.72 0.32
C ALA A 27 -6.50 13.40 -0.46
N LEU A 28 -6.21 12.29 0.22
CA LEU A 28 -6.41 10.95 -0.33
C LEU A 28 -7.90 10.82 -0.66
N VAL A 29 -8.27 10.87 -1.94
CA VAL A 29 -9.65 10.67 -2.38
C VAL A 29 -10.09 9.30 -1.89
N ALA A 30 -11.00 9.28 -0.92
CA ALA A 30 -11.58 8.08 -0.36
C ALA A 30 -12.20 7.25 -1.49
N GLY A 31 -11.53 6.15 -1.84
CA GLY A 31 -12.01 5.20 -2.83
C GLY A 31 -13.07 4.28 -2.23
N ASP A 32 -13.97 3.78 -3.07
CA ASP A 32 -14.87 2.66 -2.73
C ASP A 32 -14.07 1.35 -2.71
N PHE A 33 -13.22 1.19 -1.69
CA PHE A 33 -12.36 0.03 -1.54
C PHE A 33 -13.13 -1.16 -0.97
N LYS A 34 -12.89 -2.34 -1.53
CA LYS A 34 -13.43 -3.62 -1.05
C LYS A 34 -12.30 -4.62 -0.84
N PRO A 35 -12.38 -5.48 0.19
CA PRO A 35 -11.39 -6.54 0.40
C PRO A 35 -11.19 -7.36 -0.88
N ALA A 36 -9.95 -7.69 -1.21
CA ALA A 36 -9.65 -8.45 -2.42
C ALA A 36 -10.16 -9.88 -2.31
N SER A 37 -10.56 -10.47 -3.44
CA SER A 37 -11.00 -11.88 -3.51
C SER A 37 -9.88 -12.88 -3.19
N THR A 38 -8.63 -12.44 -3.22
CA THR A 38 -7.44 -13.23 -2.91
C THR A 38 -7.07 -13.21 -1.43
N ASN A 39 -7.85 -12.53 -0.59
CA ASN A 39 -7.61 -12.46 0.85
C ASN A 39 -7.89 -13.79 1.55
N VAL A 40 -7.17 -14.06 2.64
CA VAL A 40 -7.55 -15.12 3.59
C VAL A 40 -8.86 -14.78 4.29
N TRP A 41 -9.48 -15.77 4.92
CA TRP A 41 -10.80 -15.61 5.55
C TRP A 41 -10.82 -14.49 6.61
N GLY A 42 -11.70 -13.50 6.40
CA GLY A 42 -11.91 -12.38 7.32
C GLY A 42 -10.86 -11.26 7.23
N ALA A 43 -9.88 -11.35 6.32
CA ALA A 43 -8.92 -10.27 6.14
C ALA A 43 -9.53 -9.12 5.32
N GLU A 44 -9.52 -7.92 5.92
CA GLU A 44 -10.01 -6.67 5.31
C GLU A 44 -9.02 -6.05 4.31
N TYR A 45 -7.77 -6.52 4.32
CA TYR A 45 -6.68 -6.03 3.47
C TYR A 45 -5.86 -7.20 2.88
N PRO A 46 -5.29 -7.05 1.67
CA PRO A 46 -5.40 -5.89 0.78
C PRO A 46 -6.83 -5.64 0.29
N ARG A 47 -7.10 -4.40 -0.13
CA ARG A 47 -8.38 -3.99 -0.68
C ARG A 47 -8.19 -3.23 -1.98
N VAL A 48 -9.16 -3.36 -2.88
CA VAL A 48 -9.10 -2.82 -4.24
C VAL A 48 -10.30 -1.91 -4.45
N ASP A 49 -10.11 -0.74 -5.07
CA ASP A 49 -11.21 0.12 -5.48
C ASP A 49 -11.61 -0.09 -6.94
N ARG A 50 -12.76 0.47 -7.35
CA ARG A 50 -13.28 0.39 -8.74
C ARG A 50 -12.37 0.98 -9.82
N THR A 51 -11.30 1.68 -9.43
CA THR A 51 -10.34 2.28 -10.37
C THR A 51 -9.07 1.43 -10.51
N GLY A 52 -8.99 0.30 -9.80
CA GLY A 52 -7.84 -0.59 -9.81
C GLY A 52 -6.70 -0.16 -8.88
N ARG A 53 -6.94 0.81 -7.98
CA ARG A 53 -5.99 1.10 -6.91
C ARG A 53 -6.07 0.01 -5.87
N VAL A 54 -4.92 -0.44 -5.39
CA VAL A 54 -4.79 -1.41 -4.30
C VAL A 54 -4.27 -0.70 -3.07
N GLU A 55 -4.96 -0.87 -1.94
CA GLU A 55 -4.45 -0.48 -0.63
C GLU A 55 -3.98 -1.71 0.15
N ILE A 56 -2.71 -1.69 0.55
CA ILE A 56 -2.10 -2.72 1.40
C ILE A 56 -1.90 -2.14 2.80
N ARG A 57 -2.17 -2.96 3.81
CA ARG A 57 -2.00 -2.60 5.21
C ARG A 57 -1.33 -3.75 5.98
N PHE A 58 -0.21 -3.47 6.63
CA PHE A 58 0.60 -4.49 7.31
C PHE A 58 1.03 -4.05 8.71
N ARG A 59 0.87 -4.90 9.74
CA ARG A 59 1.20 -4.55 11.12
C ARG A 59 2.67 -4.87 11.44
N ALA A 60 3.48 -3.85 11.66
CA ALA A 60 4.87 -3.98 12.05
C ALA A 60 5.31 -2.77 12.91
N PRO A 61 4.85 -2.71 14.18
CA PRO A 61 5.00 -1.52 15.01
C PRO A 61 6.47 -1.14 15.28
N GLU A 62 7.37 -2.13 15.34
CA GLU A 62 8.80 -1.91 15.59
C GLU A 62 9.64 -1.78 14.31
N ALA A 63 9.02 -1.90 13.13
CA ALA A 63 9.75 -1.68 11.88
C ALA A 63 10.18 -0.21 11.77
N THR A 64 11.31 -0.01 11.09
CA THR A 64 11.84 1.32 10.74
C THR A 64 11.60 1.62 9.26
N GLN A 65 11.45 0.58 8.43
CA GLN A 65 11.07 0.71 7.02
C GLN A 65 10.22 -0.49 6.59
N VAL A 66 9.13 -0.22 5.86
CA VAL A 66 8.37 -1.23 5.13
C VAL A 66 8.17 -0.76 3.69
N ARG A 67 8.39 -1.64 2.72
CA ARG A 67 8.14 -1.39 1.30
C ARG A 67 7.24 -2.47 0.71
N ALA A 68 6.34 -2.09 -0.19
CA ALA A 68 5.65 -3.02 -1.06
C ALA A 68 6.50 -3.30 -2.31
N ASN A 69 6.57 -4.56 -2.72
CA ASN A 69 7.33 -5.03 -3.87
C ASN A 69 6.39 -5.77 -4.84
N PHE A 70 5.81 -5.05 -5.80
CA PHE A 70 5.15 -5.65 -6.95
C PHE A 70 6.23 -6.03 -7.97
N TRP A 71 6.35 -7.30 -8.34
CA TRP A 71 7.51 -7.79 -9.12
C TRP A 71 7.71 -7.13 -10.49
N SER A 72 6.66 -6.53 -11.05
CA SER A 72 6.67 -5.79 -12.32
C SER A 72 6.97 -4.30 -12.18
N GLY A 73 7.15 -3.78 -10.96
CA GLY A 73 7.24 -2.35 -10.69
C GLY A 73 8.33 -1.94 -9.69
N PRO A 74 8.51 -0.63 -9.47
CA PRO A 74 9.40 -0.14 -8.43
C PRO A 74 8.88 -0.55 -7.06
N LYS A 75 9.81 -0.76 -6.12
CA LYS A 75 9.46 -0.92 -4.70
C LYS A 75 8.92 0.40 -4.17
N VAL A 76 7.80 0.36 -3.47
CA VAL A 76 7.10 1.55 -2.97
C VAL A 76 7.22 1.59 -1.46
N ASP A 77 7.72 2.69 -0.89
CA ASP A 77 7.72 2.90 0.55
C ASP A 77 6.29 2.97 1.09
N MET A 78 6.04 2.23 2.17
CA MET A 78 4.80 2.29 2.92
C MET A 78 4.90 3.35 4.01
N VAL A 79 3.78 3.93 4.39
CA VAL A 79 3.71 4.97 5.43
C VAL A 79 3.29 4.34 6.74
N LYS A 80 4.12 4.50 7.78
CA LYS A 80 3.79 4.08 9.15
C LYS A 80 2.66 4.94 9.71
N GLN A 81 1.65 4.28 10.24
CA GLN A 81 0.47 4.86 10.86
C GLN A 81 0.59 4.86 12.39
N PRO A 82 -0.15 5.71 13.12
CA PRO A 82 -0.07 5.82 14.57
C PRO A 82 -0.39 4.53 15.34
N ASP A 83 -1.15 3.61 14.74
CA ASP A 83 -1.57 2.34 15.33
C ASP A 83 -0.58 1.17 15.07
N GLY A 84 0.61 1.48 14.54
CA GLY A 84 1.67 0.52 14.27
C GLY A 84 1.49 -0.27 12.97
N PHE A 85 0.50 0.09 12.15
CA PHE A 85 0.37 -0.41 10.79
C PHE A 85 1.19 0.42 9.81
N TRP A 86 1.51 -0.18 8.68
CA TRP A 86 2.09 0.46 7.51
C TRP A 86 1.08 0.37 6.39
N THR A 87 0.88 1.46 5.65
CA THR A 87 -0.08 1.50 4.54
C THR A 87 0.55 2.04 3.26
N VAL A 88 0.08 1.54 2.13
CA VAL A 88 0.35 2.12 0.81
C VAL A 88 -0.87 1.95 -0.07
N THR A 89 -1.17 2.96 -0.87
CA THR A 89 -2.14 2.86 -1.97
C THR A 89 -1.38 2.98 -3.27
N THR A 90 -1.53 2.01 -4.17
CA THR A 90 -0.88 2.03 -5.48
C THR A 90 -1.52 3.09 -6.39
N THR A 91 -0.81 3.46 -7.46
CA THR A 91 -1.49 3.94 -8.66
C THR A 91 -2.41 2.84 -9.21
N PRO A 92 -3.42 3.16 -10.05
CA PRO A 92 -4.23 2.15 -10.72
C PRO A 92 -3.38 1.06 -11.38
N LEU A 93 -3.66 -0.20 -11.04
CA LEU A 93 -3.11 -1.37 -11.70
C LEU A 93 -4.10 -1.82 -12.79
N VAL A 94 -3.58 -2.50 -13.81
CA VAL A 94 -4.42 -3.14 -14.85
C VAL A 94 -5.20 -4.32 -14.26
N PRO A 95 -6.33 -4.73 -14.85
CA PRO A 95 -7.04 -5.93 -14.42
C PRO A 95 -6.18 -7.19 -14.43
N GLY A 96 -6.45 -8.11 -13.50
CA GLY A 96 -5.79 -9.41 -13.36
C GLY A 96 -5.06 -9.60 -12.02
N LEU A 97 -4.33 -10.71 -11.93
CA LEU A 97 -3.59 -11.13 -10.74
C LEU A 97 -2.20 -10.49 -10.68
N HIS A 98 -1.89 -9.79 -9.59
CA HIS A 98 -0.59 -9.14 -9.39
C HIS A 98 0.15 -9.75 -8.19
N TYR A 99 1.31 -10.35 -8.44
CA TYR A 99 2.20 -10.81 -7.37
C TYR A 99 2.81 -9.63 -6.62
N TYR A 100 2.82 -9.73 -5.30
CA TYR A 100 3.53 -8.79 -4.45
C TYR A 100 4.15 -9.45 -3.22
N MET A 101 5.17 -8.80 -2.68
CA MET A 101 5.78 -9.12 -1.40
C MET A 101 5.92 -7.84 -0.57
N LEU A 102 6.15 -7.99 0.73
CA LEU A 102 6.53 -6.89 1.61
C LEU A 102 8.01 -7.00 1.95
N ILE A 103 8.70 -5.87 2.06
CA ILE A 103 10.09 -5.80 2.50
C ILE A 103 10.13 -5.03 3.81
N VAL A 104 10.31 -5.74 4.92
CA VAL A 104 10.31 -5.21 6.29
C VAL A 104 11.75 -5.16 6.79
N ASN A 105 12.30 -3.96 7.02
CA ASN A 105 13.69 -3.75 7.43
C ASN A 105 14.72 -4.53 6.57
N GLY A 106 14.43 -4.71 5.27
CA GLY A 106 15.28 -5.43 4.32
C GLY A 106 14.94 -6.91 4.13
N ALA A 107 14.16 -7.53 5.01
CA ALA A 107 13.68 -8.90 4.85
C ALA A 107 12.41 -8.95 4.00
N GLU A 108 12.39 -9.83 2.99
CA GLU A 108 11.20 -10.02 2.15
C GLU A 108 10.27 -11.08 2.76
N VAL A 109 8.99 -10.75 2.89
CA VAL A 109 7.95 -11.58 3.50
C VAL A 109 6.67 -11.53 2.67
N ALA A 110 5.91 -12.62 2.68
CA ALA A 110 4.55 -12.63 2.15
C ALA A 110 3.62 -11.87 3.12
N ASP A 111 2.64 -11.18 2.57
CA ASP A 111 1.52 -10.60 3.30
C ASP A 111 0.60 -11.70 3.83
N THR A 112 0.36 -11.70 5.14
CA THR A 112 -0.50 -12.67 5.83
C THR A 112 -1.98 -12.43 5.60
N GLY A 113 -2.38 -11.28 5.04
CA GLY A 113 -3.76 -10.99 4.62
C GLY A 113 -4.15 -11.64 3.29
N SER A 114 -3.19 -12.10 2.50
CA SER A 114 -3.38 -12.72 1.18
C SER A 114 -3.21 -14.24 1.25
N HIS A 115 -3.92 -14.99 0.40
CA HIS A 115 -3.58 -16.38 0.12
C HIS A 115 -2.16 -16.50 -0.46
N ALA A 116 -1.58 -17.69 -0.36
CA ALA A 116 -0.27 -17.98 -0.92
C ALA A 116 -0.39 -18.53 -2.36
N TYR A 117 0.40 -17.96 -3.27
CA TYR A 117 0.49 -18.36 -4.66
C TYR A 117 1.94 -18.72 -4.98
N PHE A 118 2.18 -19.86 -5.63
CA PHE A 118 3.52 -20.22 -6.05
C PHE A 118 3.87 -19.51 -7.37
N GLY A 119 4.83 -18.59 -7.33
CA GLY A 119 5.26 -17.79 -8.46
C GLY A 119 6.71 -17.34 -8.29
N GLY A 120 7.44 -17.13 -9.38
CA GLY A 120 8.84 -16.66 -9.31
C GLY A 120 9.76 -17.58 -8.47
N GLY A 121 9.42 -18.87 -8.36
CA GLY A 121 10.19 -19.86 -7.59
C GLY A 121 9.94 -19.87 -6.07
N LYS A 122 8.91 -19.17 -5.56
CA LYS A 122 8.57 -19.13 -4.13
C LYS A 122 7.07 -18.95 -3.89
N TRP A 123 6.65 -19.15 -2.65
CA TRP A 123 5.31 -18.74 -2.20
C TRP A 123 5.27 -17.22 -2.02
N ALA A 124 4.30 -16.59 -2.66
CA ALA A 124 4.13 -15.15 -2.69
C ALA A 124 2.67 -14.76 -2.42
N SER A 125 2.48 -13.51 -2.03
CA SER A 125 1.14 -12.92 -1.97
C SER A 125 0.71 -12.48 -3.36
N ALA A 126 -0.60 -12.42 -3.57
CA ALA A 126 -1.16 -11.83 -4.78
C ALA A 126 -2.45 -11.07 -4.48
N VAL A 127 -2.70 -10.04 -5.30
CA VAL A 127 -3.94 -9.28 -5.30
C VAL A 127 -4.58 -9.37 -6.68
N GLU A 128 -5.85 -9.79 -6.71
CA GLU A 128 -6.66 -9.76 -7.92
C GLU A 128 -7.28 -8.37 -8.08
N VAL A 129 -7.05 -7.73 -9.23
CA VAL A 129 -7.71 -6.49 -9.64
C VAL A 129 -8.82 -6.87 -10.62
N PRO A 130 -10.11 -6.78 -10.23
CA PRO A 130 -11.19 -7.27 -11.08
C PRO A 130 -11.26 -6.55 -12.42
N SER A 131 -11.55 -7.30 -13.49
CA SER A 131 -11.97 -6.71 -14.76
C SER A 131 -13.40 -6.17 -14.65
N THR A 132 -13.67 -5.03 -15.29
CA THR A 132 -15.03 -4.47 -15.39
C THR A 132 -15.81 -4.99 -16.59
N SER A 133 -15.12 -5.63 -17.55
CA SER A 133 -15.71 -6.06 -18.83
C SER A 133 -15.66 -7.58 -19.05
N GLU A 134 -14.90 -8.31 -18.24
CA GLU A 134 -14.66 -9.74 -18.44
C GLU A 134 -15.08 -10.53 -17.20
N ASP A 135 -15.77 -11.64 -17.43
CA ASP A 135 -16.26 -12.52 -16.37
C ASP A 135 -16.02 -14.00 -16.66
N PHE A 136 -15.21 -14.33 -17.68
CA PHE A 136 -15.03 -15.70 -18.16
C PHE A 136 -14.37 -16.63 -17.13
N TYR A 137 -13.60 -16.08 -16.20
CA TYR A 137 -12.93 -16.78 -15.09
C TYR A 137 -13.73 -16.74 -13.78
N ALA A 138 -14.93 -16.14 -13.78
CA ALA A 138 -15.74 -16.03 -12.57
C ALA A 138 -16.39 -17.37 -12.21
N ILE A 139 -16.61 -17.59 -10.90
CA ILE A 139 -17.40 -18.71 -10.40
C ILE A 139 -18.88 -18.42 -10.72
N LYS A 140 -19.45 -19.18 -11.65
CA LYS A 140 -20.84 -19.05 -12.11
C LYS A 140 -21.67 -20.28 -11.73
N ALA A 141 -23.00 -20.16 -11.80
CA ALA A 141 -23.95 -21.26 -11.60
C ALA A 141 -24.01 -22.18 -12.83
N VAL A 142 -22.92 -22.93 -13.05
CA VAL A 142 -22.72 -23.88 -14.17
C VAL A 142 -22.16 -25.20 -13.63
N PRO A 143 -22.24 -26.31 -14.37
CA PRO A 143 -21.52 -27.53 -14.00
C PRO A 143 -20.01 -27.28 -13.91
N HIS A 144 -19.40 -27.59 -12.76
CA HIS A 144 -17.97 -27.41 -12.53
C HIS A 144 -17.21 -28.74 -12.67
N GLY A 145 -16.07 -28.70 -13.35
CA GLY A 145 -15.13 -29.82 -13.40
C GLY A 145 -14.36 -29.99 -12.08
N GLN A 146 -13.58 -31.06 -11.97
CA GLN A 146 -12.70 -31.30 -10.82
C GLN A 146 -11.26 -30.92 -11.16
N VAL A 147 -10.59 -30.23 -10.24
CA VAL A 147 -9.13 -30.10 -10.22
C VAL A 147 -8.59 -31.22 -9.33
N ARG A 148 -7.64 -32.01 -9.82
CA ARG A 148 -7.08 -33.17 -9.10
C ARG A 148 -5.57 -33.09 -9.08
N GLU A 149 -4.99 -33.26 -7.90
CA GLU A 149 -3.57 -33.50 -7.71
C GLU A 149 -3.32 -35.01 -7.74
N VAL A 150 -2.40 -35.47 -8.59
CA VAL A 150 -2.11 -36.89 -8.82
C VAL A 150 -0.60 -37.11 -8.82
N TRP A 151 -0.16 -38.06 -8.02
CA TRP A 151 1.23 -38.50 -7.96
C TRP A 151 1.47 -39.59 -9.00
N TYR A 152 2.57 -39.51 -9.74
CA TYR A 152 3.01 -40.54 -10.69
C TYR A 152 4.54 -40.68 -10.67
N ASP A 153 5.03 -41.88 -10.95
CA ASP A 153 6.46 -42.17 -11.02
C ASP A 153 7.08 -41.63 -12.32
N SER A 154 8.20 -40.92 -12.22
CA SER A 154 9.08 -40.56 -13.35
C SER A 154 10.31 -41.49 -13.38
N LYS A 155 10.61 -42.09 -14.54
CA LYS A 155 11.79 -42.96 -14.74
C LYS A 155 13.04 -42.21 -15.21
N VAL A 156 12.90 -40.92 -15.49
CA VAL A 156 13.99 -39.99 -15.80
C VAL A 156 14.33 -39.19 -14.56
#